data_AF-A0A363TFK0-F1
#
_entry.id   AF-A0A363TFK0-F1
#
_cell.length_a   1.000
_cell.length_b   1.000
_cell.length_c   1.000
_cell.angle_alpha   90.00
_cell.angle_beta   90.00
_cell.angle_gamma   90.00
#
_symmetry.space_group_name_H-M   'P 1'
#
loop_
_entity.id
_entity.type
_entity.pdbx_description
1 polymer ?
#
loop_
_entity_poly.entity_id
_entity_poly.type
_entity_poly.pdbx_seq_one_letter_code
_entity_poly.pdbx_strand_id
1 'polypeptide(L)'
;MDDAYRHCERLTREADKDRFLAGLFAPADRRGALFALHAFDIEISRVADAVRQPLAGELRLQWWRDVLVGERGGEAQASPVAAALGDAIARFALPVEPLLALIEAHGFDLYEDPMPSLAHLEAYARRTVVAPMRLAAQVLGAGPAAGIEPAGLALALTRLLRDVARHASRGRLYVPLDVLERHG
;
A
#
# COMPACT_ATOMS: atom_id res chain seq x y z
N MET A 1 21.68 4.64 5.18
CA MET A 1 20.51 3.75 5.34
C MET A 1 19.66 4.16 6.53
N ASP A 2 20.24 4.34 7.72
CA ASP A 2 19.52 4.76 8.94
C ASP A 2 18.60 5.99 8.75
N ASP A 3 19.06 7.02 8.04
CA ASP A 3 18.24 8.21 7.80
C ASP A 3 17.02 7.93 6.91
N ALA A 4 17.15 7.03 5.94
CA ALA A 4 16.05 6.60 5.08
C ALA A 4 14.98 5.84 5.88
N TYR A 5 15.40 4.92 6.76
CA TYR A 5 14.45 4.23 7.66
C TYR A 5 13.78 5.16 8.66
N ARG A 6 14.50 6.13 9.23
CA ARG A 6 13.89 7.15 10.11
C ARG A 6 12.88 8.00 9.37
N HIS A 7 13.14 8.34 8.10
CA HIS A 7 12.17 9.04 7.27
C HIS A 7 10.89 8.20 7.10
N CYS A 8 11.02 6.92 6.77
CA CYS A 8 9.88 6.01 6.62
C CYS A 8 9.08 5.85 7.93
N GLU A 9 9.76 5.76 9.08
CA GLU A 9 9.10 5.73 10.40
C GLU A 9 8.29 7.01 10.63
N ARG A 10 8.89 8.17 10.39
CA ARG A 10 8.23 9.47 10.59
C ARG A 10 7.02 9.61 9.67
N LEU A 11 7.17 9.28 8.38
CA LEU A 11 6.06 9.28 7.42
C LEU A 11 4.92 8.37 7.90
N THR A 12 5.25 7.14 8.33
CA THR A 12 4.24 6.20 8.85
C THR A 12 3.55 6.75 10.10
N ARG A 13 4.30 7.35 11.03
CA ARG A 13 3.77 7.97 12.25
C ARG A 13 2.77 9.09 11.94
N GLU A 14 3.06 9.91 10.93
CA GLU A 14 2.22 11.04 10.51
C GLU A 14 0.99 10.58 9.71
N ALA A 15 1.11 9.49 8.95
CA ALA A 15 0.11 9.06 7.96
C ALA A 15 -0.79 7.90 8.38
N ASP A 16 -0.27 6.95 9.15
CA ASP A 16 -0.97 5.72 9.56
C ASP A 16 -0.59 5.36 11.00
N LYS A 17 -1.32 5.97 11.95
CA LYS A 17 -1.04 5.82 13.38
C LYS A 17 -1.15 4.37 13.84
N ASP A 18 -2.09 3.61 13.30
CA ASP A 18 -2.33 2.22 13.67
C ASP A 18 -1.13 1.35 13.28
N ARG A 19 -0.65 1.47 12.03
CA ARG A 19 0.56 0.76 11.58
C ARG A 19 1.81 1.23 12.28
N PHE A 20 1.92 2.54 12.58
CA PHE A 20 3.04 3.04 13.37
C PHE A 20 3.11 2.37 14.74
N LEU A 21 1.99 2.36 15.49
CA LEU A 21 1.94 1.75 16.82
C LEU A 21 2.16 0.24 16.76
N ALA A 22 1.57 -0.46 15.78
CA ALA A 22 1.80 -1.89 15.57
C ALA A 22 3.28 -2.21 15.29
N GLY A 23 3.95 -1.38 14.47
CA GLY A 23 5.37 -1.55 14.14
C GLY A 23 6.31 -1.39 15.35
N LEU A 24 5.90 -0.71 16.42
CA LEU A 24 6.71 -0.60 17.63
C LEU A 24 6.91 -1.94 18.37
N PHE A 25 6.00 -2.91 18.16
CA PHE A 25 6.12 -4.26 18.71
C PHE A 25 7.10 -5.15 17.94
N ALA A 26 7.56 -4.71 16.76
CA ALA A 26 8.51 -5.48 15.97
C ALA A 26 9.94 -5.44 16.58
N PRO A 27 10.73 -6.51 16.37
CA PRO A 27 12.15 -6.52 16.69
C PRO A 27 12.89 -5.32 16.07
N ALA A 28 13.82 -4.73 16.81
CA ALA A 28 14.51 -3.50 16.41
C ALA A 28 15.23 -3.63 15.06
N ASP A 29 15.81 -4.80 14.77
CA ASP A 29 16.53 -5.12 13.55
C ASP A 29 15.62 -5.28 12.31
N ARG A 30 14.30 -5.44 12.50
CA ARG A 30 13.28 -5.62 11.44
C ARG A 30 12.39 -4.39 11.27
N ARG A 31 12.32 -3.54 12.29
CA ARG A 31 11.42 -2.37 12.34
C ARG A 31 11.62 -1.40 11.17
N GLY A 32 12.87 -1.14 10.78
CA GLY A 32 13.17 -0.27 9.64
C GLY A 32 12.51 -0.75 8.34
N ALA A 33 12.67 -2.04 8.02
CA ALA A 33 12.09 -2.64 6.82
C ALA A 33 10.56 -2.65 6.84
N LEU A 34 9.93 -2.85 8.01
CA LEU A 34 8.47 -2.73 8.14
C LEU A 34 8.00 -1.31 7.84
N PHE A 35 8.66 -0.29 8.38
CA PHE A 35 8.29 1.09 8.08
C PHE A 35 8.58 1.47 6.64
N ALA A 36 9.60 0.89 5.98
CA ALA A 36 9.81 1.08 4.55
C ALA A 36 8.64 0.54 3.71
N LEU A 37 8.14 -0.66 4.02
CA LEU A 37 6.95 -1.23 3.37
C LEU A 37 5.70 -0.37 3.61
N HIS A 38 5.49 0.10 4.83
CA HIS A 38 4.34 0.96 5.15
C HIS A 38 4.45 2.34 4.49
N ALA A 39 5.63 2.94 4.47
CA ALA A 39 5.89 4.20 3.80
C ALA A 39 5.65 4.11 2.29
N PHE A 40 6.06 3.00 1.65
CA PHE A 40 5.74 2.73 0.25
C PHE A 40 4.22 2.65 0.02
N ASP A 41 3.50 1.84 0.81
CA ASP A 41 2.04 1.75 0.72
C ASP A 41 1.35 3.12 0.89
N ILE A 42 1.86 3.97 1.80
CA ILE A 42 1.39 5.35 2.00
C ILE A 42 1.65 6.21 0.75
N GLU A 43 2.84 6.13 0.15
CA GLU A 43 3.19 6.89 -1.05
C GLU A 43 2.30 6.51 -2.23
N ILE A 44 2.02 5.21 -2.42
CA ILE A 44 1.18 4.74 -3.51
C ILE A 44 -0.30 5.09 -3.28
N SER A 45 -0.86 4.78 -2.11
CA SER A 45 -2.27 5.01 -1.81
C SER A 45 -2.68 6.49 -1.83
N ARG A 46 -1.71 7.40 -1.63
CA ARG A 46 -1.95 8.86 -1.66
C ARG A 46 -1.86 9.48 -3.05
N VAL A 47 -1.38 8.76 -4.07
CA VAL A 47 -1.18 9.35 -5.41
C VAL A 47 -2.48 9.95 -5.93
N ALA A 48 -3.59 9.22 -5.85
CA ALA A 48 -4.90 9.69 -6.29
C ALA A 48 -5.38 10.95 -5.54
N ASP A 49 -5.05 11.09 -4.25
CA ASP A 49 -5.41 12.27 -3.46
C ASP A 49 -4.51 13.48 -3.77
N ALA A 50 -3.33 13.27 -4.36
CA ALA A 50 -2.31 14.30 -4.58
C ALA A 50 -2.36 14.92 -5.99
N VAL A 51 -3.13 14.34 -6.92
CA VAL A 51 -3.19 14.77 -8.32
C VAL A 51 -4.59 15.23 -8.72
N ARG A 52 -4.67 16.13 -9.70
CA ARG A 52 -5.95 16.58 -10.28
C ARG A 52 -6.27 15.92 -11.62
N GLN A 53 -5.25 15.42 -12.31
CA GLN A 53 -5.37 14.80 -13.62
C GLN A 53 -4.85 13.36 -13.52
N PRO A 54 -5.60 12.36 -14.02
CA PRO A 54 -5.20 10.95 -13.95
C PRO A 54 -3.79 10.71 -14.49
N LEU A 55 -3.44 11.33 -15.62
CA LEU A 55 -2.12 11.21 -16.25
C LEU A 55 -0.95 11.54 -15.29
N ALA A 56 -1.08 12.56 -14.44
CA ALA A 56 -0.04 12.89 -13.47
C ALA A 56 0.12 11.80 -12.41
N GLY A 57 -0.98 11.15 -12.02
CA GLY A 57 -0.96 9.98 -11.14
C GLY A 57 -0.32 8.78 -11.80
N GLU A 58 -0.68 8.49 -13.06
CA GLU A 58 -0.09 7.40 -13.84
C GLU A 58 1.42 7.54 -13.97
N LEU A 59 1.93 8.75 -14.27
CA LEU A 59 3.37 9.00 -14.32
C LEU A 59 4.06 8.74 -12.98
N ARG A 60 3.42 9.10 -11.86
CA ARG A 60 3.97 8.84 -10.52
C ARG A 60 3.94 7.35 -10.16
N LEU A 61 2.89 6.63 -10.52
CA LEU A 61 2.82 5.17 -10.35
C LEU A 61 3.83 4.46 -11.25
N GLN A 62 4.00 4.92 -12.49
CA GLN A 62 4.99 4.39 -13.42
C GLN A 62 6.41 4.59 -12.89
N TRP A 63 6.72 5.77 -12.33
CA TRP A 63 8.01 6.00 -11.68
C TRP A 63 8.32 4.94 -10.60
N TRP A 64 7.33 4.59 -9.78
CA TRP A 64 7.49 3.54 -8.77
C TRP A 64 7.67 2.14 -9.38
N ARG A 65 6.99 1.84 -10.50
CA ARG A 65 7.20 0.59 -11.25
C ARG A 65 8.65 0.52 -11.75
N ASP A 66 9.14 1.57 -12.42
CA ASP A 66 10.50 1.65 -12.94
C ASP A 66 11.55 1.48 -11.82
N VAL A 67 11.30 2.06 -10.64
CA VAL A 67 12.14 1.87 -9.44
C VAL A 67 12.18 0.40 -9.02
N LEU A 68 11.03 -0.27 -8.95
CA LEU A 68 10.94 -1.66 -8.51
C LEU A 68 11.55 -2.65 -9.50
N VAL A 69 11.50 -2.37 -10.80
CA VAL A 69 12.14 -3.20 -11.84
C VAL A 69 13.62 -2.85 -12.07
N GLY A 70 14.16 -1.87 -11.34
CA GLY A 70 15.58 -1.53 -11.35
C GLY A 70 16.02 -0.56 -12.45
N GLU A 71 15.09 0.03 -13.20
CA GLU A 71 15.38 0.97 -14.29
C GLU A 71 15.77 2.38 -13.78
N ARG A 72 15.45 2.69 -12.51
CA ARG A 72 15.70 3.99 -11.87
C ARG A 72 16.65 3.93 -10.66
N GLY A 73 17.65 3.04 -10.67
CA GLY A 73 18.53 2.80 -9.51
C GLY A 73 19.16 4.07 -8.90
N GLY A 74 19.66 5.00 -9.73
CA GLY A 74 20.23 6.27 -9.24
C GLY A 74 19.22 7.22 -8.60
N GLU A 75 18.04 7.35 -9.21
CA GLU A 75 16.94 8.19 -8.67
C GLU A 75 16.32 7.57 -7.41
N ALA A 76 16.22 6.24 -7.36
CA ALA A 76 15.72 5.51 -6.21
C ALA A 76 16.53 5.82 -4.95
N GLN A 77 17.86 5.98 -5.06
CA GLN A 77 18.72 6.33 -3.92
C GLN A 77 18.53 7.77 -3.43
N ALA A 78 18.01 8.66 -4.27
CA ALA A 78 17.68 10.04 -3.87
C ALA A 78 16.32 10.13 -3.15
N SER A 79 15.45 9.13 -3.28
CA SER A 79 14.18 9.03 -2.56
C SER A 79 14.36 8.20 -1.28
N PRO A 80 14.18 8.78 -0.08
CA PRO A 80 14.35 8.02 1.17
C PRO A 80 13.47 6.77 1.25
N VAL A 81 12.23 6.85 0.75
CA VAL A 81 11.32 5.70 0.77
C VAL A 81 11.77 4.62 -0.20
N ALA A 82 12.16 4.99 -1.43
CA ALA A 82 12.62 4.01 -2.43
C ALA A 82 13.95 3.35 -2.01
N ALA A 83 14.90 4.12 -1.47
CA ALA A 83 16.15 3.60 -0.94
C ALA A 83 15.93 2.58 0.19
N ALA A 84 15.06 2.93 1.16
CA ALA A 84 14.73 2.05 2.28
C ALA A 84 13.96 0.80 1.82
N LEU A 85 13.05 0.94 0.85
CA LEU A 85 12.32 -0.19 0.29
C LEU A 85 13.25 -1.14 -0.47
N GLY A 86 14.18 -0.62 -1.26
CA GLY A 86 15.19 -1.42 -1.96
C GLY A 86 16.08 -2.22 -1.01
N ASP A 87 16.52 -1.61 0.10
CA ASP A 87 17.24 -2.31 1.17
C ASP A 87 16.39 -3.42 1.80
N ALA A 88 15.12 -3.14 2.11
CA ALA A 88 14.20 -4.13 2.66
C ALA A 88 13.96 -5.32 1.71
N ILE A 89 13.78 -5.05 0.41
CA ILE A 89 13.62 -6.07 -0.64
C ILE A 89 14.86 -6.97 -0.67
N ALA A 90 16.05 -6.39 -0.73
CA ALA A 90 17.31 -7.14 -0.79
C ALA A 90 17.56 -7.95 0.50
N ARG A 91 17.37 -7.32 1.67
CA ARG A 91 17.68 -7.92 2.97
C ARG A 91 16.74 -9.06 3.36
N PHE A 92 15.46 -8.98 2.97
CA PHE A 92 14.45 -9.98 3.34
C PHE A 92 13.97 -10.83 2.16
N ALA A 93 14.64 -10.71 1.00
CA ALA A 93 14.30 -11.40 -0.24
C ALA A 93 12.80 -11.28 -0.58
N LEU A 94 12.27 -10.05 -0.48
CA LEU A 94 10.85 -9.80 -0.72
C LEU A 94 10.56 -9.94 -2.22
N PRO A 95 9.50 -10.67 -2.62
CA PRO A 95 9.09 -10.69 -4.02
C PRO A 95 8.60 -9.30 -4.45
N VAL A 96 8.95 -8.89 -5.67
CA VAL A 96 8.60 -7.57 -6.20
C VAL A 96 7.20 -7.57 -6.81
N GLU A 97 6.74 -8.72 -7.29
CA GLU A 97 5.45 -8.88 -7.98
C GLU A 97 4.25 -8.39 -7.16
N PRO A 98 4.14 -8.67 -5.85
CA PRO A 98 3.05 -8.13 -5.04
C PRO A 98 3.09 -6.59 -4.89
N LEU A 99 4.28 -5.97 -4.91
CA LEU A 99 4.42 -4.52 -4.86
C LEU A 99 3.98 -3.88 -6.19
N LEU A 100 4.31 -4.49 -7.31
CA LEU A 100 3.84 -4.08 -8.64
C LEU A 100 2.31 -4.22 -8.76
N ALA A 101 1.75 -5.34 -8.29
CA ALA A 101 0.31 -5.57 -8.30
C ALA A 101 -0.46 -4.58 -7.40
N LEU A 102 0.15 -4.14 -6.30
CA LEU A 102 -0.39 -3.06 -5.47
C LEU A 102 -0.43 -1.73 -6.23
N ILE A 103 0.64 -1.37 -6.94
CA ILE A 103 0.68 -0.15 -7.78
C ILE A 103 -0.41 -0.21 -8.85
N GLU A 104 -0.55 -1.35 -9.54
CA GLU A 104 -1.58 -1.55 -10.55
C GLU A 104 -3.00 -1.41 -9.97
N ALA A 105 -3.24 -1.96 -8.77
CA ALA A 105 -4.52 -1.83 -8.10
C ALA A 105 -4.86 -0.36 -7.77
N HIS A 106 -3.87 0.44 -7.35
CA HIS A 106 -4.07 1.87 -7.11
C HIS A 106 -4.22 2.71 -8.38
N GLY A 107 -3.98 2.14 -9.57
CA GLY A 107 -4.37 2.76 -10.84
C GLY A 107 -5.88 2.99 -10.93
N PHE A 108 -6.69 2.10 -10.35
CA PHE A 108 -8.16 2.28 -10.23
C PHE A 108 -8.51 3.58 -9.51
N ASP A 109 -7.77 3.93 -8.46
CA ASP A 109 -8.09 5.07 -7.60
C ASP A 109 -7.89 6.44 -8.28
N LEU A 110 -7.21 6.47 -9.44
CA LEU A 110 -7.00 7.67 -10.25
C LEU A 110 -8.24 8.09 -11.03
N TYR A 111 -9.21 7.18 -11.16
CA TYR A 111 -10.43 7.36 -11.91
C TYR A 111 -11.64 7.39 -10.97
N GLU A 112 -12.74 8.00 -11.42
CA GLU A 112 -13.99 8.10 -10.65
C GLU A 112 -14.96 6.95 -10.96
N ASP A 113 -14.45 5.87 -11.56
CA ASP A 113 -15.25 4.68 -11.85
C ASP A 113 -15.69 4.00 -10.54
N PRO A 114 -16.98 3.63 -10.42
CA PRO A 114 -17.47 2.94 -9.24
C PRO A 114 -16.93 1.51 -9.15
N MET A 115 -16.76 1.00 -7.92
CA MET A 115 -16.35 -0.39 -7.69
C MET A 115 -17.40 -1.36 -8.27
N PRO A 116 -17.07 -2.20 -9.27
CA PRO A 116 -18.09 -2.92 -10.03
C PRO A 116 -18.83 -4.00 -9.23
N SER A 117 -18.10 -4.77 -8.42
CA SER A 117 -18.70 -5.86 -7.64
C SER A 117 -17.91 -6.19 -6.38
N LEU A 118 -18.53 -6.95 -5.47
CA LEU A 118 -17.87 -7.44 -4.26
C LEU A 118 -16.60 -8.23 -4.59
N ALA A 119 -16.61 -9.02 -5.67
CA ALA A 119 -15.44 -9.77 -6.12
C ALA A 119 -14.28 -8.85 -6.54
N HIS A 120 -14.56 -7.73 -7.21
CA HIS A 120 -13.55 -6.73 -7.56
C HIS A 120 -13.00 -6.04 -6.31
N LEU A 121 -13.88 -5.72 -5.36
CA LEU A 121 -13.49 -5.13 -4.07
C LEU A 121 -12.55 -6.05 -3.29
N GLU A 122 -12.86 -7.34 -3.22
CA GLU A 122 -11.97 -8.30 -2.56
C GLU A 122 -10.64 -8.46 -3.32
N ALA A 123 -10.65 -8.48 -4.65
CA ALA A 123 -9.42 -8.52 -5.45
C ALA A 123 -8.54 -7.29 -5.21
N TYR A 124 -9.15 -6.10 -5.14
CA TYR A 124 -8.49 -4.86 -4.76
C TYR A 124 -7.88 -4.99 -3.35
N ALA A 125 -8.67 -5.39 -2.35
CA ALA A 125 -8.20 -5.55 -0.97
C ALA A 125 -7.06 -6.59 -0.82
N ARG A 126 -7.10 -7.68 -1.62
CA ARG A 126 -6.02 -8.67 -1.64
C ARG A 126 -4.70 -8.06 -2.11
N ARG A 127 -4.73 -7.15 -3.10
CA ARG A 127 -3.54 -6.47 -3.64
C ARG A 127 -3.07 -5.31 -2.79
N THR A 128 -3.98 -4.51 -2.22
CA THR A 128 -3.63 -3.27 -1.52
C THR A 128 -3.45 -3.43 0.00
N VAL A 129 -4.00 -4.49 0.61
CA VAL A 129 -3.90 -4.70 2.06
C VAL A 129 -3.30 -6.06 2.42
N VAL A 130 -3.84 -7.15 1.86
CA VAL A 130 -3.38 -8.50 2.22
C VAL A 130 -1.94 -8.74 1.75
N ALA A 131 -1.59 -8.36 0.52
CA ALA A 131 -0.23 -8.53 -0.01
C ALA A 131 0.83 -7.78 0.81
N PRO A 132 0.71 -6.47 1.12
CA PRO A 132 1.64 -5.79 2.04
C PRO A 132 1.72 -6.45 3.42
N MET A 133 0.60 -6.94 3.95
CA MET A 133 0.57 -7.64 5.23
C MET A 133 1.35 -8.98 5.18
N ARG A 134 1.29 -9.70 4.05
CA ARG A 134 2.11 -10.90 3.80
C ARG A 134 3.61 -10.56 3.72
N LEU A 135 3.97 -9.47 3.04
CA LEU A 135 5.35 -8.99 2.98
C LEU A 135 5.86 -8.58 4.36
N ALA A 136 5.05 -7.88 5.15
CA ALA A 136 5.37 -7.54 6.53
C ALA A 136 5.58 -8.79 7.40
N ALA A 137 4.74 -9.82 7.22
CA ALA A 137 4.92 -11.11 7.90
C ALA A 137 6.25 -11.79 7.52
N GLN A 138 6.64 -11.75 6.25
CA GLN A 138 7.94 -12.24 5.79
C GLN A 138 9.11 -11.45 6.42
N VAL A 139 9.01 -10.11 6.48
CA VAL A 139 9.99 -9.26 7.18
C VAL A 139 10.09 -9.65 8.67
N LEU A 140 8.99 -10.07 9.29
CA LEU A 140 8.95 -10.57 10.67
C LEU A 140 9.43 -12.01 10.82
N GLY A 141 9.71 -12.72 9.73
CA GLY A 141 10.15 -14.12 9.75
C GLY A 141 9.01 -15.10 10.05
N ALA A 142 7.77 -14.66 9.92
CA ALA A 142 6.61 -15.53 10.00
C ALA A 142 6.47 -16.31 8.68
N GLY A 143 6.18 -17.61 8.79
CA GLY A 143 5.81 -18.42 7.63
C GLY A 143 4.45 -18.01 7.05
N PRO A 144 3.96 -18.72 6.02
CA PRO A 144 2.63 -18.49 5.47
C PRO A 144 1.56 -18.70 6.55
N ALA A 145 1.11 -17.60 7.16
CA ALA A 145 0.15 -17.64 8.25
C ALA A 145 -1.28 -17.61 7.69
N ALA A 146 -2.05 -18.66 7.97
CA ALA A 146 -3.43 -18.84 7.51
C ALA A 146 -4.36 -17.66 7.91
N GLY A 147 -4.02 -16.91 8.96
CA GLY A 147 -4.81 -15.76 9.43
C GLY A 147 -4.65 -14.46 8.64
N ILE A 148 -3.62 -14.33 7.78
CA ILE A 148 -3.33 -13.03 7.13
C ILE A 148 -4.43 -12.63 6.14
N GLU A 149 -4.95 -13.57 5.36
CA GLU A 149 -5.97 -13.26 4.36
C GLU A 149 -7.29 -12.78 4.97
N PRO A 150 -7.93 -13.52 5.90
CA PRO A 150 -9.16 -13.04 6.53
C PRO A 150 -8.93 -11.74 7.33
N ALA A 151 -7.80 -11.60 8.03
CA ALA A 151 -7.49 -10.37 8.77
C ALA A 151 -7.29 -9.16 7.84
N GLY A 152 -6.57 -9.34 6.73
CA GLY A 152 -6.33 -8.28 5.77
C GLY A 152 -7.59 -7.85 5.02
N LEU A 153 -8.46 -8.80 4.64
CA LEU A 153 -9.77 -8.49 4.06
C LEU A 153 -10.66 -7.72 5.05
N ALA A 154 -10.75 -8.19 6.30
CA ALA A 154 -11.50 -7.49 7.34
C ALA A 154 -10.99 -6.05 7.55
N LEU A 155 -9.66 -5.88 7.65
CA LEU A 155 -9.05 -4.57 7.80
C LEU A 155 -9.33 -3.65 6.61
N ALA A 156 -9.23 -4.16 5.39
CA ALA A 156 -9.53 -3.40 4.17
C ALA A 156 -10.98 -2.90 4.16
N LEU A 157 -11.93 -3.80 4.40
CA LEU A 157 -13.36 -3.47 4.44
C LEU A 157 -13.67 -2.46 5.56
N THR A 158 -13.12 -2.65 6.76
CA THR A 158 -13.28 -1.71 7.87
C THR A 158 -12.76 -0.31 7.50
N ARG A 159 -11.57 -0.22 6.89
CA ARG A 159 -10.99 1.07 6.47
C ARG A 159 -11.86 1.76 5.40
N LEU A 160 -12.35 1.02 4.41
CA LEU A 160 -13.20 1.56 3.35
C LEU A 160 -14.56 2.04 3.89
N LEU A 161 -15.18 1.28 4.80
CA LEU A 161 -16.43 1.66 5.44
C LEU A 161 -16.27 2.90 6.33
N ARG A 162 -15.19 2.95 7.12
CA ARG A 162 -14.87 4.12 7.97
C ARG A 162 -14.69 5.39 7.14
N ASP A 163 -14.10 5.26 5.96
CA ASP A 163 -13.72 6.39 5.13
C ASP A 163 -14.74 6.69 4.01
N VAL A 164 -15.92 6.04 4.02
CA VAL A 164 -16.92 6.13 2.93
C VAL A 164 -17.32 7.56 2.60
N ALA A 165 -17.57 8.40 3.61
CA ALA A 165 -17.97 9.79 3.40
C ALA A 165 -16.84 10.63 2.76
N ARG A 166 -15.59 10.35 3.15
CA ARG A 166 -14.40 10.99 2.57
C ARG A 166 -14.23 10.59 1.11
N HIS A 167 -14.37 9.30 0.79
CA HIS A 167 -14.28 8.83 -0.59
C HIS A 167 -15.39 9.43 -1.47
N ALA A 168 -16.63 9.43 -0.98
CA ALA A 168 -17.77 10.00 -1.68
C ALA A 168 -17.61 11.52 -1.94
N SER A 169 -17.07 12.29 -0.99
CA SER A 169 -16.78 13.72 -1.18
C SER A 169 -15.75 14.02 -2.28
N ARG A 170 -15.04 12.98 -2.75
CA ARG A 170 -14.03 13.03 -3.81
C ARG A 170 -14.45 12.26 -5.06
N GLY A 171 -15.74 11.97 -5.22
CA GLY A 171 -16.26 11.27 -6.41
C GLY A 171 -15.92 9.78 -6.48
N ARG A 172 -15.36 9.18 -5.42
CA ARG A 172 -14.94 7.77 -5.43
C ARG A 172 -15.92 6.89 -4.66
N LEU A 173 -16.41 5.84 -5.32
CA LEU A 173 -17.36 4.90 -4.75
C LEU A 173 -16.76 3.49 -4.66
N TYR A 174 -16.27 3.12 -3.48
CA TYR A 174 -15.73 1.77 -3.21
C TYR A 174 -16.81 0.77 -2.78
N VAL A 175 -18.00 1.25 -2.41
CA VAL A 175 -19.13 0.36 -2.12
C VAL A 175 -19.54 -0.30 -3.44
N PRO A 176 -19.55 -1.64 -3.54
CA PRO A 176 -19.79 -2.31 -4.80
C PRO A 176 -21.18 -2.03 -5.39
N LEU A 177 -21.26 -1.81 -6.70
CA LEU A 177 -22.53 -1.59 -7.39
C LEU A 177 -23.48 -2.77 -7.22
N ASP A 178 -23.00 -4.01 -7.37
CA ASP A 178 -23.83 -5.21 -7.17
C ASP A 178 -24.41 -5.36 -5.75
N VAL A 179 -23.78 -4.75 -4.74
CA VAL A 179 -24.31 -4.70 -3.37
C VAL A 179 -25.33 -3.58 -3.23
N LEU A 180 -25.06 -2.41 -3.81
CA LEU A 180 -26.00 -1.28 -3.83
C LEU A 180 -27.29 -1.65 -4.57
N GLU A 181 -27.21 -2.30 -5.74
CA GLU A 181 -28.38 -2.72 -6.51
C GLU A 181 -29.26 -3.73 -5.75
N ARG A 182 -28.67 -4.55 -4.88
CA ARG A 182 -29.41 -5.53 -4.07
C ARG A 182 -30.10 -4.94 -2.85
N HIS A 183 -29.63 -3.79 -2.34
CA HIS A 183 -29.96 -3.32 -0.99
C HIS A 183 -30.23 -1.81 -0.85
N GLY A 184 -30.00 -1.00 -1.88
CA GLY A 184 -30.24 0.45 -1.93
C GLY A 184 -31.50 0.79 -2.71
#